data_AF-A0A0W0F1F0-F1
#
_entry.id   AF-A0A0W0F1F0-F1
#
_cell.length_a   1.000
_cell.length_b   1.000
_cell.length_c   1.000
_cell.angle_alpha   90.00
_cell.angle_beta   90.00
_cell.angle_gamma   90.00
#
_symmetry.space_group_name_H-M   'P 1'
#
loop_
_entity.id
_entity.type
_entity.pdbx_description
1 polymer ?
#
loop_
_entity_poly.entity_id
_entity_poly.type
_entity_poly.pdbx_seq_one_letter_code
_entity_poly.pdbx_strand_id
1 'polypeptide(L)'
;MTQAALTHGMDTAIIRKEAHNTTRINGVYVKTVPHITGDIVNMKAQTGYALHYNLNQTHMQALPDLPPTAPNPEKWELKFKDGKGFILVDDETETVRET
;
A
#
# COMPACT_ATOMS: atom_id res chain seq x y z
N MET A 1 -0.88 12.89 -1.80
CA MET A 1 -1.19 11.57 -2.40
C MET A 1 -2.12 11.69 -3.62
N THR A 2 -1.96 12.74 -4.44
CA THR A 2 -2.52 12.85 -5.80
C THR A 2 -1.42 12.79 -6.86
N GLN A 3 -0.18 13.14 -6.49
CA GLN A 3 0.97 13.10 -7.38
C GLN A 3 1.31 11.70 -7.89
N ALA A 4 1.25 10.66 -7.04
CA ALA A 4 1.54 9.28 -7.46
C ALA A 4 0.52 8.80 -8.52
N ALA A 5 -0.76 9.04 -8.27
CA ALA A 5 -1.82 8.71 -9.23
C ALA A 5 -1.68 9.50 -10.54
N LEU A 6 -1.32 10.79 -10.48
CA LEU A 6 -1.02 11.59 -11.66
C LEU A 6 0.20 11.06 -12.44
N THR A 7 1.29 10.72 -11.75
CA THR A 7 2.49 10.12 -12.35
C THR A 7 2.18 8.80 -13.06
N HIS A 8 1.19 8.04 -12.58
CA HIS A 8 0.80 6.75 -13.14
C HIS A 8 -0.45 6.79 -14.03
N GLY A 9 -1.08 7.95 -14.22
CA GLY A 9 -2.34 8.08 -14.98
C GLY A 9 -3.49 7.24 -14.39
N MET A 10 -3.59 7.19 -13.06
CA MET A 10 -4.52 6.34 -12.31
C MET A 10 -5.50 7.16 -11.46
N ASP A 11 -6.59 6.51 -11.04
CA ASP A 11 -7.51 6.98 -10.01
C ASP A 11 -6.91 6.72 -8.60
N THR A 12 -7.32 7.48 -7.58
CA THR A 12 -6.84 7.34 -6.20
C THR A 12 -7.96 6.89 -5.26
N ALA A 13 -7.70 5.86 -4.46
CA ALA A 13 -8.53 5.48 -3.31
C ALA A 13 -7.72 5.59 -2.01
N ILE A 14 -8.20 6.39 -1.06
CA ILE A 14 -7.54 6.56 0.24
C ILE A 14 -8.17 5.59 1.24
N ILE A 15 -7.45 4.53 1.58
CA ILE A 15 -7.92 3.52 2.55
C ILE A 15 -7.78 4.06 3.99
N ARG A 16 -6.69 4.76 4.31
CA ARG A 16 -6.55 5.49 5.58
C ARG A 16 -5.77 6.79 5.39
N LYS A 17 -6.42 7.90 5.76
CA LYS A 17 -5.84 9.24 5.69
C LYS A 17 -4.79 9.52 6.76
N GLU A 18 -4.84 8.80 7.88
CA GLU A 18 -4.02 9.05 9.06
C GLU A 18 -2.98 7.95 9.27
N ALA A 19 -1.81 8.36 9.77
CA ALA A 19 -0.72 7.45 10.08
C ALA A 19 -1.11 6.49 11.20
N HIS A 20 -0.74 5.22 11.07
CA HIS A 20 -1.05 4.19 12.06
C HIS A 20 0.10 3.22 12.29
N ASN A 21 0.05 2.52 13.41
CA ASN A 21 1.07 1.55 13.85
C ASN A 21 0.37 0.21 14.10
N THR A 22 0.25 -0.66 13.11
CA THR A 22 -0.36 -1.98 13.33
C THR A 22 0.35 -3.08 12.55
N THR A 23 0.90 -4.05 13.27
CA THR A 23 1.08 -5.42 12.80
C THR A 23 0.60 -6.36 13.89
N ARG A 24 -0.04 -7.47 13.50
CA ARG A 24 -0.39 -8.56 14.42
C ARG A 24 0.74 -9.58 14.44
N ILE A 25 1.41 -9.72 15.58
CA ILE A 25 2.34 -10.85 15.83
C ILE A 25 1.68 -11.73 16.89
N ASN A 26 1.43 -13.00 16.58
CA ASN A 26 0.80 -13.97 17.48
C ASN A 26 -0.53 -13.48 18.10
N GLY A 27 -1.34 -12.76 17.31
CA GLY A 27 -2.63 -12.23 17.75
C GLY A 27 -2.55 -10.93 18.58
N VAL A 28 -1.36 -10.44 18.90
CA VAL A 28 -1.15 -9.18 19.65
C VAL A 28 -0.81 -8.05 18.69
N TYR A 29 -1.42 -6.88 18.90
CA TYR A 29 -1.06 -5.66 18.19
C TYR A 29 0.27 -5.12 18.72
N VAL A 30 1.29 -5.09 17.86
CA VAL A 30 2.61 -4.57 18.19
C VAL A 30 2.84 -3.24 17.47
N LYS A 31 3.53 -2.32 18.16
CA LYS A 31 3.81 -0.99 17.64
C LYS A 31 4.88 -1.07 16.56
N THR A 32 4.49 -0.85 15.31
CA THR A 32 5.39 -0.77 14.15
C THR A 32 5.82 0.68 13.89
N VAL A 33 6.66 0.88 12.87
CA VAL A 33 6.91 2.21 12.29
C VAL A 33 5.58 2.81 11.81
N PRO A 34 5.30 4.10 12.08
CA PRO A 34 4.10 4.76 11.58
C PRO A 34 4.09 4.75 10.08
N HIS A 35 2.93 4.48 9.52
CA HIS A 35 2.80 4.39 8.08
C HIS A 35 1.45 4.87 7.58
N ILE A 36 1.42 5.23 6.30
CA ILE A 36 0.21 5.57 5.57
C ILE A 36 0.07 4.58 4.41
N THR A 37 -1.15 4.09 4.19
CA THR A 37 -1.49 3.23 3.07
C THR A 37 -2.48 3.91 2.14
N GLY A 38 -2.33 3.68 0.85
CA GLY A 38 -3.26 4.18 -0.16
C GLY A 38 -3.16 3.38 -1.44
N ASP A 39 -4.26 3.34 -2.19
CA ASP A 39 -4.34 2.58 -3.42
C ASP A 39 -4.42 3.53 -4.62
N ILE A 40 -3.72 3.17 -5.68
CA ILE A 40 -3.88 3.77 -7.00
C ILE A 40 -4.40 2.68 -7.94
N VAL A 41 -5.44 2.98 -8.70
CA VAL A 41 -6.10 1.99 -9.56
C VAL A 41 -6.36 2.53 -10.95
N ASN A 42 -6.30 1.66 -11.94
CA ASN A 42 -6.76 1.93 -13.29
C ASN A 42 -8.01 1.10 -13.56
N MET A 43 -9.18 1.76 -13.50
CA MET A 43 -10.47 1.10 -13.69
C MET A 43 -10.62 0.48 -15.09
N LYS A 44 -10.01 1.06 -16.12
CA LYS A 44 -10.08 0.55 -17.50
C LYS A 44 -9.22 -0.69 -17.70
N ALA A 45 -8.01 -0.67 -17.15
CA ALA A 45 -7.05 -1.76 -17.26
C ALA A 45 -7.25 -2.85 -16.20
N GLN A 46 -8.11 -2.61 -15.19
CA GLN A 46 -8.36 -3.55 -14.09
C GLN A 46 -7.12 -3.92 -13.29
N THR A 47 -6.16 -3.00 -13.21
CA THR A 47 -4.90 -3.12 -12.45
C THR A 47 -4.76 -1.98 -11.46
N GLY A 48 -3.93 -2.15 -10.44
CA GLY A 48 -3.62 -1.10 -9.47
C GLY A 48 -2.40 -1.44 -8.63
N TYR A 49 -2.11 -0.58 -7.67
CA TYR A 49 -1.06 -0.79 -6.67
C TYR A 49 -1.52 -0.31 -5.31
N ALA A 50 -1.23 -1.11 -4.28
CA ALA A 50 -1.26 -0.66 -2.90
C ALA A 50 0.11 -0.06 -2.55
N LEU A 51 0.12 1.15 -2.01
CA LEU A 51 1.30 1.89 -1.60
C LEU A 51 1.35 1.97 -0.08
N HIS A 52 2.50 1.68 0.51
CA HIS A 52 2.74 1.79 1.94
C HIS A 52 3.96 2.66 2.21
N TYR A 53 3.70 3.81 2.81
CA TYR A 53 4.71 4.79 3.17
C TYR A 53 5.05 4.65 4.64
N ASN A 54 6.24 4.14 4.95
CA ASN A 54 6.83 4.25 6.27
C ASN A 54 7.21 5.72 6.54
N LEU A 55 6.90 6.18 7.76
CA LEU A 55 7.09 7.56 8.18
C LEU A 55 8.13 7.67 9.29
N ASN A 56 8.83 8.80 9.31
CA ASN A 56 9.62 9.23 10.45
C ASN A 56 8.68 9.49 11.65
N GLN A 57 8.92 8.79 12.77
CA GLN A 57 8.09 8.89 13.99
C GLN A 57 8.02 10.30 14.59
N THR A 58 9.06 11.11 14.39
CA THR A 58 9.16 12.45 15.00
C THR A 58 8.45 13.50 14.16
N HIS A 59 8.57 13.41 12.83
CA HIS A 59 8.11 14.46 11.92
C HIS A 59 6.87 14.06 11.11
N MET A 60 6.44 12.78 11.19
CA MET A 60 5.32 12.23 10.43
C MET A 60 5.43 12.44 8.91
N GLN A 61 6.67 12.47 8.41
CA GLN A 61 7.02 12.59 7.00
C GLN A 61 7.46 11.25 6.44
N ALA A 62 7.19 10.99 5.17
CA ALA A 62 7.65 9.78 4.51
C ALA A 62 9.18 9.67 4.59
N LEU A 63 9.68 8.49 4.97
CA LEU A 63 11.11 8.22 4.95
C LEU A 63 11.62 8.28 3.50
N PRO A 64 12.85 8.76 3.28
CA PRO A 64 13.46 8.70 1.96
C PRO A 64 13.67 7.25 1.52
N ASP A 65 13.61 7.01 0.21
CA ASP A 65 14.01 5.75 -0.40
C ASP A 65 15.54 5.63 -0.33
N LEU A 66 16.06 4.73 0.53
CA LEU A 66 17.48 4.59 0.81
C LEU A 66 17.93 3.12 0.68
N PRO A 67 18.55 2.71 -0.44
CA PRO A 67 19.20 1.41 -0.54
C PRO A 67 20.30 1.25 0.53
N PRO A 68 20.49 0.07 1.16
CA PRO A 68 19.90 -1.23 0.83
C PRO A 68 18.61 -1.55 1.60
N THR A 69 17.95 -0.56 2.20
CA THR A 69 16.69 -0.79 2.93
C THR A 69 15.51 -1.05 1.98
N ALA A 70 14.41 -1.56 2.52
CA ALA A 70 13.18 -1.74 1.74
C ALA A 70 12.75 -0.41 1.10
N PRO A 71 12.27 -0.43 -0.16
CA PRO A 71 11.86 0.78 -0.85
C PRO A 71 10.74 1.48 -0.08
N ASN A 72 10.73 2.82 -0.10
CA ASN A 72 9.65 3.60 0.48
C ASN A 72 9.07 4.59 -0.55
N PRO A 73 7.85 4.37 -1.06
CA PRO A 73 6.87 3.41 -0.58
C PRO A 73 7.18 1.97 -0.99
N GLU A 74 6.78 1.04 -0.13
CA GLU A 74 6.59 -0.35 -0.53
C GLU A 74 5.36 -0.42 -1.47
N LYS A 75 5.45 -1.24 -2.52
CA LYS A 75 4.45 -1.32 -3.58
C LYS A 75 4.05 -2.77 -3.80
N TRP A 76 2.75 -3.07 -3.69
CA TRP A 76 2.18 -4.37 -4.05
C TRP A 76 1.20 -4.21 -5.20
N GLU A 77 1.16 -5.19 -6.08
CA GLU A 77 0.23 -5.20 -7.21
C GLU A 77 -1.20 -5.51 -6.75
N LEU A 78 -2.15 -4.81 -7.35
CA LEU A 78 -3.57 -5.06 -7.23
C LEU A 78 -4.15 -5.52 -8.57
N LYS A 79 -5.03 -6.52 -8.52
CA LYS A 79 -5.85 -6.95 -9.67
C LYS A 79 -7.32 -6.87 -9.33
N PHE A 80 -8.13 -6.45 -10.29
CA PHE A 80 -9.58 -6.51 -10.14
C PHE A 80 -10.07 -7.95 -10.24
N LYS A 81 -10.90 -8.37 -9.28
CA LYS A 81 -11.65 -9.63 -9.31
C LYS A 81 -13.13 -9.32 -9.24
N ASP A 82 -13.87 -9.92 -10.16
CA ASP A 82 -15.31 -9.75 -10.22
C ASP A 82 -15.98 -10.14 -8.88
N GLY A 83 -16.91 -9.32 -8.45
CA GLY A 83 -17.57 -9.43 -7.14
C GLY A 83 -16.71 -9.13 -5.91
N LYS A 84 -15.40 -8.84 -6.04
CA LYS A 84 -14.50 -8.54 -4.91
C LYS A 84 -13.78 -7.20 -5.00
N GLY A 85 -13.75 -6.56 -6.17
CA GLY A 85 -13.00 -5.31 -6.37
C GLY A 85 -11.51 -5.57 -6.58
N PHE A 86 -10.66 -4.60 -6.23
CA PHE A 86 -9.21 -4.75 -6.31
C PHE A 86 -8.66 -5.52 -5.11
N ILE A 87 -7.80 -6.51 -5.37
CA ILE A 87 -7.19 -7.39 -4.36
C ILE A 87 -5.68 -7.48 -4.56
N LEU A 88 -4.96 -7.81 -3.48
CA LEU A 88 -3.51 -8.05 -3.52
C LEU A 88 -3.19 -9.35 -4.27
N VAL A 89 -2.17 -9.27 -5.14
CA VAL A 89 -1.56 -10.44 -5.79
C VAL A 89 -0.46 -10.99 -4.88
N ASP A 90 -0.49 -12.27 -4.57
CA ASP A 90 0.52 -12.93 -3.74
C ASP A 90 1.60 -13.56 -4.66
N ASP A 91 2.85 -13.10 -4.53
CA ASP A 91 3.96 -13.42 -5.46
C ASP A 91 4.35 -14.91 -5.52
N GLU A 92 3.96 -15.73 -4.55
CA GLU A 92 4.42 -17.13 -4.48
C GLU A 92 3.58 -18.13 -5.31
N THR A 93 2.42 -17.72 -5.84
CA THR A 93 1.50 -18.70 -6.49
C THR A 93 0.63 -18.15 -7.64
N GLU A 94 0.73 -16.85 -7.99
CA GLU A 94 -0.33 -16.15 -8.74
C GLU A 94 -1.74 -16.35 -8.15
N THR A 95 -1.84 -16.74 -6.87
CA THR A 95 -3.15 -16.85 -6.21
C THR A 95 -3.47 -15.57 -5.45
N VAL A 96 -4.69 -15.12 -5.66
CA VAL A 96 -5.31 -13.97 -5.02
C VAL A 96 -5.53 -14.28 -3.55
N ARG A 97 -4.97 -13.47 -2.63
CA ARG A 97 -5.33 -13.55 -1.21
C ARG A 97 -6.62 -12.82 -0.91
N GLU A 98 -7.47 -13.49 -0.13
CA GLU A 98 -8.70 -12.91 0.41
C GLU A 98 -8.37 -12.35 1.79
N THR A 99 -8.50 -11.04 1.96
CA THR A 99 -8.34 -10.33 3.23
C THR A 99 -9.61 -10.38 4.07
#